data_AF-A0A7S4VIQ6-F1
#
_entry.id   AF-A0A7S4VIQ6-F1
#
_cell.length_a   1.000
_cell.length_b   1.000
_cell.length_c   1.000
_cell.angle_alpha   90.00
_cell.angle_beta   90.00
_cell.angle_gamma   90.00
#
_symmetry.space_group_name_H-M   'P 1'
#
loop_
_entity.id
_entity.type
_entity.pdbx_description
1 polymer ?
#
loop_
_entity_poly.entity_id
_entity_poly.type
_entity_poly.pdbx_seq_one_letter_code
_entity_poly.pdbx_strand_id
1 'polypeptide(L)'
;EYELGAHLVIKEGAKRILKLKGGVIHAMTFLFHRSLCMYAMARKNKTKKKKYMAQAKRFHKELTDSLKNKNPNVRHYASLLDAEYAALKRKKNQDNYVRKLYTDTITMSARGGYVHDAALAHERFADFLLNESGDIQEAKYHIERAIQRYTEWGAMGIVKHLNSKYQYVF
;
A
#
# COMPACT_ATOMS: atom_id res chain seq x y z
N GLU A 1 -5.15 11.34 -6.30
CA GLU A 1 -4.91 11.16 -4.85
C GLU A 1 -3.46 10.85 -4.50
N TYR A 2 -2.87 9.72 -4.93
CA TYR A 2 -1.46 9.40 -4.61
C TYR A 2 -0.42 10.42 -5.11
N GLU A 3 -0.73 11.15 -6.18
CA GLU A 3 0.11 12.25 -6.68
C GLU A 3 0.15 13.44 -5.72
N LEU A 4 -1.02 13.85 -5.19
CA LEU A 4 -1.11 14.89 -4.17
C LEU A 4 -0.38 14.46 -2.89
N GLY A 5 -0.57 13.21 -2.46
CA GLY A 5 0.15 12.62 -1.33
C GLY A 5 1.66 12.68 -1.52
N ALA A 6 2.17 12.23 -2.67
CA ALA A 6 3.60 12.26 -2.99
C ALA A 6 4.16 13.69 -3.09
N HIS A 7 3.38 14.63 -3.63
CA HIS A 7 3.76 16.04 -3.71
C HIS A 7 3.91 16.66 -2.31
N LEU A 8 2.96 16.40 -1.39
CA LEU A 8 3.03 16.84 0.00
C LEU A 8 4.25 16.24 0.72
N VAL A 9 4.60 14.98 0.45
CA VAL A 9 5.83 14.37 1.00
C VAL A 9 7.09 15.11 0.55
N ILE A 10 7.17 15.44 -0.74
CA ILE A 10 8.33 16.15 -1.31
C ILE A 10 8.40 17.57 -0.75
N LYS A 11 7.27 18.26 -0.63
CA LYS A 11 7.17 19.66 -0.20
C LYS A 11 7.47 19.84 1.29
N GLU A 12 6.91 19.03 2.17
CA GLU A 12 7.04 19.24 3.62
C GLU A 12 8.32 18.65 4.22
N GLY A 13 8.95 17.70 3.52
CA GLY A 13 10.16 17.04 4.00
C GLY A 13 9.90 16.16 5.23
N ALA A 14 10.65 15.07 5.35
CA ALA A 14 10.51 14.13 6.46
C ALA A 14 10.99 14.69 7.82
N LYS A 15 11.58 15.88 7.85
CA LYS A 15 12.41 16.36 8.96
C LYS A 15 11.65 16.63 10.27
N ARG A 16 10.34 16.96 10.22
CA ARG A 16 9.58 17.33 11.44
C ARG A 16 9.03 16.11 12.20
N ILE A 17 8.66 15.05 11.50
CA ILE A 17 8.05 13.83 12.11
C ILE A 17 9.13 12.78 12.45
N LEU A 18 10.23 12.72 11.69
CA LEU A 18 11.38 11.84 12.01
C LEU A 18 12.06 12.12 13.36
N LYS A 19 11.82 13.30 13.95
CA LYS A 19 12.30 13.62 15.31
C LYS A 19 11.47 12.95 16.42
N LEU A 20 10.28 12.44 16.09
CA LEU A 20 9.45 11.66 17.01
C LEU A 20 9.90 10.20 16.92
N LYS A 21 10.79 9.80 17.83
CA LYS A 21 11.27 8.41 17.93
C LYS A 21 10.12 7.45 18.27
N GLY A 22 10.29 6.20 17.85
CA GLY A 22 9.31 5.11 17.90
C GLY A 22 8.53 5.03 19.21
N GLY A 23 7.20 5.03 19.09
CA GLY A 23 6.25 5.02 20.19
C GLY A 23 4.93 5.70 19.82
N VAL A 24 5.00 6.70 18.93
CA VAL A 24 3.80 7.41 18.45
C VAL A 24 3.19 6.67 17.26
N ILE A 25 2.06 6.00 17.47
CA ILE A 25 1.31 5.25 16.44
C ILE A 25 1.11 6.08 15.16
N HIS A 26 0.79 7.37 15.31
CA HIS A 26 0.59 8.30 14.19
C HIS A 26 1.83 8.50 13.31
N ALA A 27 3.05 8.42 13.88
CA ALA A 27 4.27 8.52 13.09
C ALA A 27 4.41 7.32 12.14
N MET A 28 4.03 6.12 12.59
CA MET A 28 4.16 4.89 11.81
C MET A 28 3.12 4.81 10.70
N THR A 29 1.87 5.14 11.00
CA THR A 29 0.79 5.25 10.00
C THR A 29 1.15 6.29 8.92
N PHE A 30 1.73 7.42 9.33
CA PHE A 30 2.19 8.43 8.38
C PHE A 30 3.34 7.95 7.49
N LEU A 31 4.38 7.32 8.05
CA LEU A 31 5.47 6.72 7.28
C LEU A 31 4.97 5.66 6.29
N PHE A 32 3.99 4.85 6.72
CA PHE A 32 3.35 3.85 5.89
C PHE A 32 2.65 4.48 4.68
N HIS A 33 1.72 5.41 4.89
CA HIS A 33 0.99 6.04 3.79
C HIS A 33 1.91 6.83 2.85
N ARG A 34 2.97 7.49 3.38
CA ARG A 34 4.00 8.14 2.55
C ARG A 34 4.70 7.13 1.65
N SER A 35 5.14 6.00 2.21
CA SER A 35 5.80 4.93 1.45
C SER A 35 4.88 4.38 0.35
N LEU A 36 3.62 4.12 0.69
CA LEU A 36 2.62 3.59 -0.24
C LEU A 36 2.34 4.55 -1.39
N CYS A 37 2.19 5.86 -1.12
CA CYS A 37 2.03 6.88 -2.16
C CYS A 37 3.26 6.91 -3.09
N MET A 38 4.47 6.82 -2.52
CA MET A 38 5.70 6.82 -3.31
C MET A 38 5.83 5.56 -4.18
N TYR A 39 5.48 4.39 -3.66
CA TYR A 39 5.44 3.17 -4.48
C TYR A 39 4.37 3.26 -5.58
N ALA A 40 3.18 3.78 -5.28
CA ALA A 40 2.14 4.04 -6.29
C ALA A 40 2.66 4.95 -7.42
N MET A 41 3.33 6.05 -7.06
CA MET A 41 3.89 6.99 -8.05
C MET A 41 5.07 6.40 -8.82
N ALA A 42 5.88 5.55 -8.19
CA ALA A 42 6.97 4.84 -8.88
C ALA A 42 6.44 3.87 -9.95
N ARG A 43 5.22 3.33 -9.78
CA ARG A 43 4.56 2.47 -10.79
C ARG A 43 4.05 3.28 -11.97
N LYS A 44 3.40 4.42 -11.70
CA LYS A 44 2.83 5.30 -12.73
C LYS A 44 3.87 6.10 -13.51
N ASN A 45 4.91 6.57 -12.84
CA ASN A 45 5.88 7.50 -13.43
C ASN A 45 7.24 6.82 -13.69
N LYS A 46 7.45 6.39 -14.94
CA LYS A 46 8.67 5.70 -15.36
C LYS A 46 9.93 6.59 -15.28
N THR A 47 9.82 7.89 -15.56
CA THR A 47 10.98 8.81 -15.57
C THR A 47 11.49 9.11 -14.17
N LYS A 48 10.58 9.30 -13.21
CA LYS A 48 10.91 9.58 -11.80
C LYS A 48 10.91 8.32 -10.91
N LYS A 49 10.72 7.13 -11.48
CA LYS A 49 10.62 5.83 -10.76
C LYS A 49 11.74 5.65 -9.73
N LYS A 50 13.00 5.87 -10.12
CA LYS A 50 14.16 5.70 -9.22
C LYS A 50 14.09 6.63 -8.01
N LYS A 51 13.69 7.89 -8.20
CA LYS A 51 13.57 8.89 -7.13
C LYS A 51 12.48 8.50 -6.13
N TYR A 52 11.29 8.16 -6.62
CA TYR A 52 10.19 7.73 -5.76
C TYR A 52 10.51 6.44 -5.00
N MET A 53 11.13 5.47 -5.68
CA MET A 53 11.54 4.22 -5.07
C MET A 53 12.59 4.41 -3.97
N ALA A 54 13.56 5.30 -4.16
CA ALA A 54 14.57 5.59 -3.14
C ALA A 54 13.94 6.20 -1.88
N GLN A 55 12.98 7.12 -2.04
CA GLN A 55 12.26 7.71 -0.91
C GLN A 55 11.38 6.69 -0.19
N ALA A 56 10.62 5.87 -0.93
CA ALA A 56 9.79 4.82 -0.35
C ALA A 56 10.62 3.82 0.47
N LYS A 57 11.79 3.40 -0.05
CA LYS A 57 12.69 2.48 0.65
C LYS A 57 13.19 3.00 1.98
N ARG A 58 13.47 4.30 2.07
CA ARG A 58 13.94 4.91 3.31
C ARG A 58 12.91 4.74 4.42
N PHE A 59 11.66 5.14 4.14
CA PHE A 59 10.56 5.05 5.10
C PHE A 59 10.16 3.60 5.39
N HIS A 60 10.19 2.75 4.37
CA HIS A 60 9.98 1.31 4.56
C HIS A 60 11.02 0.73 5.52
N LYS A 61 12.31 1.05 5.35
CA LYS A 61 13.37 0.60 6.27
C LYS A 61 13.12 1.05 7.72
N GLU A 62 12.68 2.28 7.93
CA GLU A 62 12.36 2.80 9.28
C GLU A 62 11.21 2.02 9.94
N LEU A 63 10.18 1.62 9.17
CA LEU A 63 9.11 0.74 9.65
C LEU A 63 9.63 -0.66 9.99
N THR A 64 10.47 -1.25 9.13
CA THR A 64 11.06 -2.58 9.37
C THR A 64 12.00 -2.59 10.57
N ASP A 65 12.80 -1.54 10.76
CA ASP A 65 13.68 -1.43 11.93
C ASP A 65 12.87 -1.28 13.22
N SER A 66 11.67 -0.68 13.15
CA SER A 66 10.76 -0.62 14.30
C SER A 66 10.09 -1.96 14.63
N LEU A 67 9.94 -2.87 13.67
CA LEU A 67 9.55 -4.26 13.94
C LEU A 67 10.61 -4.99 14.76
N LYS A 68 11.90 -4.77 14.45
CA LYS A 68 13.02 -5.36 15.20
C LYS A 68 13.03 -4.91 16.66
N ASN A 69 12.53 -3.71 16.93
CA ASN A 69 12.30 -3.18 18.27
C ASN A 69 11.02 -3.75 18.94
N LYS A 70 10.50 -4.89 18.46
CA LYS A 70 9.35 -5.64 19.00
C LYS A 70 8.04 -4.87 19.05
N ASN A 71 7.78 -3.96 18.11
CA ASN A 71 6.44 -3.39 17.94
C ASN A 71 5.62 -4.24 16.94
N PRO A 72 4.78 -5.19 17.38
CA PRO A 72 4.00 -6.04 16.45
C PRO A 72 2.95 -5.25 15.67
N ASN A 73 2.54 -4.08 16.16
CA ASN A 73 1.43 -3.28 15.60
C ASN A 73 1.79 -2.59 14.28
N VAL A 74 3.02 -2.75 13.75
CA VAL A 74 3.39 -2.20 12.44
C VAL A 74 3.64 -3.28 11.40
N ARG A 75 3.40 -4.55 11.74
CA ARG A 75 3.69 -5.70 10.87
C ARG A 75 2.83 -5.71 9.62
N HIS A 76 1.55 -5.33 9.73
CA HIS A 76 0.64 -5.24 8.60
C HIS A 76 1.06 -4.16 7.61
N TYR A 77 1.55 -3.01 8.09
CA TYR A 77 2.12 -1.97 7.22
C TYR A 77 3.36 -2.45 6.47
N ALA A 78 4.32 -3.05 7.17
CA ALA A 78 5.54 -3.54 6.53
C ALA A 78 5.24 -4.59 5.46
N SER A 79 4.34 -5.54 5.75
CA SER A 79 3.98 -6.59 4.79
C SER A 79 3.38 -6.05 3.49
N LEU A 80 2.51 -5.02 3.57
CA LEU A 80 1.97 -4.40 2.35
C LEU A 80 3.06 -3.65 1.56
N LEU A 81 3.99 -2.99 2.27
CA LEU A 81 5.12 -2.31 1.62
C LEU A 81 6.10 -3.30 0.96
N ASP A 82 6.27 -4.49 1.53
CA ASP A 82 7.02 -5.59 0.91
C ASP A 82 6.36 -6.06 -0.39
N ALA A 83 5.03 -6.22 -0.39
CA ALA A 83 4.27 -6.58 -1.59
C ALA A 83 4.41 -5.52 -2.71
N GLU A 84 4.24 -4.24 -2.37
CA GLU A 84 4.41 -3.12 -3.31
C GLU A 84 5.84 -3.01 -3.86
N TYR A 85 6.83 -3.23 -2.99
CA TYR A 85 8.22 -3.23 -3.40
C TYR A 85 8.52 -4.38 -4.37
N ALA A 86 8.03 -5.58 -4.06
CA ALA A 86 8.16 -6.75 -4.92
C ALA A 86 7.49 -6.51 -6.27
N ALA A 87 6.25 -5.99 -6.29
CA ALA A 87 5.52 -5.62 -7.51
C ALA A 87 6.38 -4.71 -8.42
N LEU A 88 6.99 -3.67 -7.87
CA LEU A 88 7.83 -2.71 -8.60
C LEU A 88 9.15 -3.27 -9.17
N LYS A 89 9.70 -4.29 -8.51
CA LYS A 89 11.01 -4.90 -8.80
C LYS A 89 10.92 -6.19 -9.61
N ARG A 90 9.75 -6.81 -9.65
CA ARG A 90 9.57 -8.14 -10.19
C ARG A 90 10.03 -8.22 -11.65
N LYS A 91 10.54 -9.40 -12.01
CA LYS A 91 10.58 -9.85 -13.40
C LYS A 91 9.23 -10.51 -13.73
N LYS A 92 8.87 -10.62 -15.02
CA LYS A 92 7.58 -11.18 -15.45
C LYS A 92 7.27 -12.58 -14.87
N ASN A 93 8.28 -13.39 -14.57
CA ASN A 93 8.14 -14.72 -13.98
C ASN A 93 7.94 -14.73 -12.45
N GLN A 94 7.87 -13.57 -11.80
CA GLN A 94 7.75 -13.44 -10.35
C GLN A 94 6.36 -13.00 -9.89
N ASP A 95 5.36 -13.00 -10.77
CA ASP A 95 3.99 -12.62 -10.46
C ASP A 95 3.40 -13.45 -9.31
N ASN A 96 3.63 -14.77 -9.29
CA ASN A 96 3.17 -15.65 -8.21
C ASN A 96 3.72 -15.25 -6.84
N TYR A 97 4.97 -14.79 -6.78
CA TYR A 97 5.57 -14.32 -5.53
C TYR A 97 4.90 -13.03 -5.05
N VAL A 98 4.61 -12.10 -5.96
CA VAL A 98 3.91 -10.84 -5.63
C VAL A 98 2.48 -11.12 -5.17
N ARG A 99 1.76 -12.00 -5.88
CA ARG A 99 0.40 -12.45 -5.50
C ARG A 99 0.38 -13.05 -4.10
N LYS A 100 1.37 -13.91 -3.79
CA LYS A 100 1.52 -14.49 -2.45
C LYS A 100 1.71 -13.41 -1.38
N LEU A 101 2.60 -12.44 -1.61
CA LEU A 101 2.82 -11.36 -0.64
C LEU A 101 1.55 -10.55 -0.36
N TYR A 102 0.80 -10.17 -1.41
CA TYR A 102 -0.48 -9.47 -1.21
C TYR A 102 -1.49 -10.34 -0.44
N THR A 103 -1.59 -11.62 -0.78
CA THR A 103 -2.51 -12.56 -0.11
C THR A 103 -2.14 -12.76 1.36
N ASP A 104 -0.86 -12.87 1.67
CA ASP A 104 -0.33 -12.98 3.03
C ASP A 104 -0.64 -11.70 3.83
N THR A 105 -0.46 -10.51 3.22
CA THR A 105 -0.83 -9.22 3.82
C THR A 105 -2.32 -9.16 4.12
N ILE A 106 -3.18 -9.49 3.16
CA ILE A 106 -4.64 -9.48 3.31
C ILE A 106 -5.04 -10.39 4.48
N THR A 107 -4.51 -11.62 4.50
CA THR A 107 -4.81 -12.61 5.53
C THR A 107 -4.38 -12.13 6.91
N MET A 108 -3.17 -11.58 7.01
CA MET A 108 -2.64 -11.05 8.26
C MET A 108 -3.44 -9.85 8.77
N SER A 109 -3.76 -8.89 7.90
CA SER A 109 -4.55 -7.70 8.27
C SER A 109 -5.95 -8.10 8.72
N ALA A 110 -6.61 -9.01 8.00
CA ALA A 110 -7.95 -9.50 8.34
C ALA A 110 -7.95 -10.25 9.69
N ARG A 111 -6.99 -11.16 9.91
CA ARG A 111 -6.86 -11.90 11.19
C ARG A 111 -6.50 -10.99 12.37
N GLY A 112 -5.79 -9.89 12.10
CA GLY A 112 -5.44 -8.90 13.11
C GLY A 112 -6.56 -7.90 13.43
N GLY A 113 -7.72 -7.99 12.76
CA GLY A 113 -8.83 -7.03 12.95
C GLY A 113 -8.61 -5.68 12.26
N TYR A 114 -7.58 -5.55 11.41
CA TYR A 114 -7.27 -4.33 10.67
C TYR A 114 -8.10 -4.27 9.37
N VAL A 115 -9.42 -4.07 9.51
CA VAL A 115 -10.38 -4.16 8.39
C VAL A 115 -10.05 -3.19 7.26
N HIS A 116 -9.69 -1.95 7.59
CA HIS A 116 -9.31 -0.93 6.60
C HIS A 116 -7.98 -1.24 5.91
N ASP A 117 -7.02 -1.83 6.61
CA ASP A 117 -5.75 -2.25 5.99
C ASP A 117 -5.91 -3.47 5.10
N ALA A 118 -6.83 -4.39 5.44
CA ALA A 118 -7.21 -5.48 4.55
C ALA A 118 -7.91 -4.95 3.29
N ALA A 119 -8.80 -3.96 3.44
CA ALA A 119 -9.44 -3.28 2.31
C ALA A 119 -8.42 -2.59 1.40
N LEU A 120 -7.47 -1.87 1.99
CA LEU A 120 -6.39 -1.22 1.25
C LEU A 120 -5.51 -2.25 0.54
N ALA A 121 -5.12 -3.35 1.20
CA ALA A 121 -4.33 -4.40 0.56
C ALA A 121 -5.05 -5.03 -0.65
N HIS A 122 -6.37 -5.25 -0.55
CA HIS A 122 -7.20 -5.68 -1.68
C HIS A 122 -7.19 -4.67 -2.83
N GLU A 123 -7.41 -3.38 -2.56
CA GLU A 123 -7.38 -2.33 -3.58
C GLU A 123 -6.02 -2.28 -4.30
N ARG A 124 -4.93 -2.34 -3.54
CA ARG A 124 -3.56 -2.33 -4.06
C ARG A 124 -3.26 -3.56 -4.91
N PHE A 125 -3.74 -4.71 -4.48
CA PHE A 125 -3.55 -5.95 -5.23
C PHE A 125 -4.34 -5.92 -6.55
N ALA A 126 -5.58 -5.44 -6.54
CA ALA A 126 -6.35 -5.24 -7.77
C ALA A 126 -5.66 -4.29 -8.76
N ASP A 127 -5.10 -3.18 -8.26
CA ASP A 127 -4.35 -2.24 -9.09
C ASP A 127 -3.10 -2.88 -9.73
N PHE A 128 -2.41 -3.76 -9.01
CA PHE A 128 -1.35 -4.60 -9.57
C PHE A 128 -1.88 -5.58 -10.63
N LEU A 129 -2.96 -6.30 -10.33
CA LEU A 129 -3.51 -7.30 -11.25
C LEU A 129 -3.96 -6.66 -12.57
N LEU A 130 -4.59 -5.48 -12.54
CA LEU A 130 -5.03 -4.77 -13.74
C LEU A 130 -3.88 -4.19 -14.57
N ASN A 131 -2.97 -3.46 -13.92
CA ASN A 131 -1.99 -2.65 -14.65
C ASN A 131 -0.70 -3.41 -14.97
N GLU A 132 -0.43 -4.51 -14.25
CA GLU A 132 0.89 -5.12 -14.20
C GLU A 132 0.86 -6.63 -14.53
N SER A 133 -0.12 -7.39 -14.03
CA SER A 133 -0.26 -8.83 -14.33
C SER A 133 -1.17 -9.09 -15.54
N GLY A 134 -2.21 -8.26 -15.74
CA GLY A 134 -3.24 -8.40 -16.78
C GLY A 134 -4.40 -9.32 -16.41
N ASP A 135 -4.57 -9.68 -15.14
CA ASP A 135 -5.56 -10.63 -14.66
C ASP A 135 -6.83 -9.92 -14.16
N ILE A 136 -7.74 -9.67 -15.09
CA ILE A 136 -8.94 -8.84 -14.85
C ILE A 136 -9.93 -9.54 -13.90
N GLN A 137 -10.05 -10.87 -13.99
CA GLN A 137 -11.02 -11.62 -13.18
C GLN A 137 -10.61 -11.63 -11.70
N GLU A 138 -9.33 -11.88 -11.41
CA GLU A 138 -8.83 -11.81 -10.04
C GLU A 138 -8.84 -10.36 -9.51
N ALA A 139 -8.57 -9.38 -10.38
CA ALA A 139 -8.68 -7.97 -10.00
C ALA A 139 -10.11 -7.60 -9.58
N LYS A 140 -11.12 -8.03 -10.35
CA LYS A 140 -12.54 -7.79 -10.04
C LYS A 140 -12.90 -8.32 -8.65
N TYR A 141 -12.52 -9.56 -8.36
CA TYR A 141 -12.69 -10.17 -7.04
C TYR A 141 -12.10 -9.29 -5.93
N HIS A 142 -10.87 -8.81 -6.11
CA HIS A 142 -10.23 -7.97 -5.10
C HIS A 142 -10.85 -6.57 -4.99
N ILE A 143 -11.38 -6.00 -6.06
CA ILE A 143 -12.12 -4.72 -5.99
C ILE A 143 -13.41 -4.90 -5.18
N GLU A 144 -14.18 -5.96 -5.44
CA GLU A 144 -15.40 -6.28 -4.69
C GLU A 144 -15.09 -6.45 -3.19
N ARG A 145 -14.01 -7.18 -2.87
CA ARG A 145 -13.55 -7.36 -1.48
C ARG A 145 -13.10 -6.06 -0.83
N ALA A 146 -12.39 -5.19 -1.55
CA ALA A 146 -12.00 -3.88 -1.03
C ALA A 146 -13.25 -3.04 -0.70
N ILE A 147 -14.23 -2.98 -1.61
CA ILE A 147 -15.49 -2.27 -1.41
C ILE A 147 -16.25 -2.83 -0.21
N GLN A 148 -16.40 -4.15 -0.11
CA GLN A 148 -17.06 -4.80 1.01
C GLN A 148 -16.41 -4.38 2.34
N ARG A 149 -15.08 -4.49 2.45
CA ARG A 149 -14.34 -4.18 3.68
C ARG A 149 -14.38 -2.70 4.04
N TYR A 150 -14.28 -1.80 3.06
CA TYR A 150 -14.45 -0.36 3.32
C TYR A 150 -15.88 -0.02 3.74
N THR A 151 -16.88 -0.74 3.24
CA THR A 151 -18.28 -0.61 3.67
C THR A 151 -18.44 -1.06 5.13
N GLU A 152 -17.91 -2.23 5.48
CA GLU A 152 -17.89 -2.75 6.87
C GLU A 152 -17.20 -1.77 7.83
N TRP A 153 -16.14 -1.10 7.39
CA TRP A 153 -15.44 -0.08 8.17
C TRP A 153 -16.17 1.28 8.22
N GLY A 154 -17.16 1.52 7.37
CA GLY A 154 -17.93 2.77 7.31
C GLY A 154 -17.34 3.87 6.41
N ALA A 155 -16.35 3.57 5.57
CA ALA A 155 -15.70 4.55 4.68
C ALA A 155 -16.44 4.76 3.35
N MET A 156 -17.69 5.23 3.42
CA MET A 156 -18.56 5.40 2.25
C MET A 156 -18.01 6.35 1.18
N GLY A 157 -17.21 7.35 1.56
CA GLY A 157 -16.51 8.22 0.61
C GLY A 157 -15.52 7.46 -0.28
N ILE A 158 -14.75 6.54 0.31
CA ILE A 158 -13.81 5.68 -0.41
C ILE A 158 -14.57 4.67 -1.28
N VAL A 159 -15.66 4.09 -0.77
CA VAL A 159 -16.53 3.19 -1.54
C VAL A 159 -17.05 3.87 -2.81
N LYS A 160 -17.59 5.10 -2.69
CA LYS A 160 -18.05 5.88 -3.84
C LYS A 160 -16.91 6.13 -4.83
N HIS A 161 -15.73 6.49 -4.34
CA HIS A 161 -14.55 6.69 -5.18
C HIS A 161 -14.16 5.42 -5.94
N LEU A 162 -14.10 4.26 -5.27
CA LEU A 162 -13.74 2.98 -5.89
C LEU A 162 -14.74 2.55 -6.95
N ASN A 163 -16.04 2.70 -6.69
CA ASN A 163 -17.09 2.41 -7.66
C ASN A 163 -16.93 3.26 -8.93
N SER A 164 -16.67 4.56 -8.79
CA SER A 164 -16.42 5.42 -9.94
C SER A 164 -15.10 5.07 -10.66
N LYS A 165 -14.04 4.78 -9.90
CA LYS A 165 -12.72 4.46 -10.46
C LYS A 165 -12.72 3.18 -11.27
N TYR A 166 -13.40 2.13 -10.79
CA TYR A 166 -13.38 0.80 -11.41
C TYR A 166 -14.65 0.48 -12.20
N GLN A 167 -15.49 1.47 -12.49
CA GLN A 167 -16.73 1.28 -13.25
C GLN A 167 -16.53 0.53 -14.59
N TYR A 168 -15.38 0.68 -15.24
CA TYR A 168 -15.06 0.03 -16.52
C TYR A 168 -14.63 -1.46 -16.39
N VAL A 169 -14.36 -1.92 -15.16
CA VAL A 169 -13.95 -3.31 -14.87
C VAL A 169 -15.17 -4.21 -14.66
N PHE A 170 -16.33 -3.60 -14.38
CA PHE A 170 -17.63 -4.26 -14.17
C PHE A 170 -18.54 -4.02 -15.36
#